data_AF-A0A2H0BWG7-F1
#
_entry.id   AF-A0A2H0BWG7-F1
#
_cell.length_a   1.000
_cell.length_b   1.000
_cell.length_c   1.000
_cell.angle_alpha   90.00
_cell.angle_beta   90.00
_cell.angle_gamma   90.00
#
_symmetry.space_group_name_H-M   'P 1'
#
loop_
_entity.id
_entity.type
_entity.pdbx_description
1 polymer ?
#
loop_
_entity_poly.entity_id
_entity_poly.type
_entity_poly.pdbx_seq_one_letter_code
_entity_poly.pdbx_strand_id
1 'polypeptide(L)'
;MNIFQSKYFNVVLPVLFVLFLLLLLVYGCLIGIYDVITLAVNAVLMLLATLIAISLPLYASAKNEQKRRDKEHEMIYVSVSRYVGGEILDNVIEIQDILKNNEKSLGQLDKQNLSMSERDKKIVTASIWKTASEILVGSLQDKHHNNMVMSGLVAKIPDDAVGNGIRDTYQKMDNLKKRLKSITMFFGMLISPQVGVSKTFLDYQFNTKLQEGITAVELDIKIFSDSAEKTRKDINKLLKQYGKEIKIIAYEKVHNSEKGSRKTEKSSISSKK
;
A
#
# COMPACT_ATOMS: atom_id res chain seq x y z
N MET A 1 -25.00 -26.28 12.76
CA MET A 1 -23.69 -26.93 12.50
C MET A 1 -22.50 -26.24 13.19
N ASN A 2 -22.72 -25.49 14.30
CA ASN A 2 -21.65 -24.76 15.02
C ASN A 2 -21.34 -25.29 16.44
N ILE A 3 -22.07 -26.31 16.91
CA ILE A 3 -21.96 -26.78 18.30
C ILE A 3 -20.71 -27.66 18.50
N PHE A 4 -20.39 -28.52 17.52
CA PHE A 4 -19.22 -29.41 17.55
C PHE A 4 -17.85 -28.71 17.42
N GLN A 5 -17.83 -27.40 17.13
CA GLN A 5 -16.61 -26.60 17.03
C GLN A 5 -16.29 -25.84 18.33
N SER A 6 -17.21 -25.83 19.30
CA SER A 6 -17.01 -25.14 20.58
C SER A 6 -16.05 -25.91 21.48
N LYS A 7 -14.99 -25.23 21.96
CA LYS A 7 -14.03 -25.78 22.93
C LYS A 7 -14.72 -26.30 24.19
N TYR A 8 -15.79 -25.63 24.62
CA TYR A 8 -16.56 -26.04 25.80
C TYR A 8 -17.40 -27.29 25.52
N PHE A 9 -18.01 -27.41 24.34
CA PHE A 9 -18.78 -28.61 23.98
C PHE A 9 -17.91 -29.87 23.95
N ASN A 10 -16.69 -29.77 23.38
CA ASN A 10 -15.76 -30.91 23.30
C ASN A 10 -15.14 -31.33 24.64
N VAL A 11 -15.17 -30.48 25.68
CA VAL A 11 -14.65 -30.81 27.03
C VAL A 11 -15.78 -31.19 27.99
N VAL A 12 -16.94 -30.53 27.90
CA VAL A 12 -18.08 -30.73 28.82
C VAL A 12 -18.86 -32.00 28.45
N LEU A 13 -19.00 -32.31 27.16
CA LEU A 13 -19.75 -33.49 26.70
C LEU A 13 -19.15 -34.82 27.18
N PRO A 14 -17.82 -35.07 27.10
CA PRO A 14 -17.22 -36.30 27.63
C PRO A 14 -17.40 -36.44 29.14
N VAL A 15 -17.29 -35.32 29.90
CA VAL A 15 -17.38 -35.33 31.37
C VAL A 15 -18.80 -35.64 31.83
N LEU A 16 -19.80 -34.96 31.27
CA LEU A 16 -21.22 -35.25 31.55
C LEU A 16 -21.59 -36.67 31.15
N PHE A 17 -20.99 -37.17 30.07
CA PHE A 17 -21.26 -38.51 29.57
C PHE A 17 -20.67 -39.62 30.45
N VAL A 18 -19.44 -39.45 30.97
CA VAL A 18 -18.83 -40.37 31.95
C VAL A 18 -19.66 -40.41 33.24
N LEU A 19 -20.16 -39.27 33.71
CA LEU A 19 -21.06 -39.19 34.86
C LEU A 19 -22.37 -39.95 34.61
N PHE A 20 -22.97 -39.81 33.42
CA PHE A 20 -24.18 -40.54 33.04
C PHE A 20 -23.96 -42.05 32.99
N LEU A 21 -22.83 -42.51 32.43
CA LEU A 21 -22.45 -43.93 32.39
C LEU A 21 -22.30 -44.53 33.80
N LEU A 22 -21.66 -43.80 34.72
CA LEU A 22 -21.50 -44.23 36.11
C LEU A 22 -22.85 -44.38 36.80
N LEU A 23 -23.78 -43.43 36.59
CA LEU A 23 -25.14 -43.49 37.13
C LEU A 23 -25.93 -44.69 36.58
N LEU A 24 -25.79 -44.99 35.29
CA LEU A 24 -26.47 -46.10 34.62
C LEU A 24 -25.95 -47.46 35.09
N LEU A 25 -24.65 -47.56 35.34
CA LEU A 25 -24.00 -48.77 35.89
C LEU A 25 -24.42 -49.01 37.34
N VAL A 26 -24.46 -47.97 38.18
CA VAL A 26 -24.95 -48.06 39.57
C VAL A 26 -26.43 -48.46 39.62
N TYR A 27 -27.27 -47.85 38.77
CA TYR A 27 -28.69 -48.20 38.66
C TYR A 27 -28.90 -49.65 38.20
N GLY A 28 -28.05 -50.13 37.30
CA GLY A 28 -28.10 -51.51 36.84
C GLY A 28 -27.68 -52.57 37.85
N CYS A 29 -26.68 -52.26 38.67
CA CYS A 29 -26.32 -53.08 39.83
C CYS A 29 -27.50 -53.23 40.80
N LEU A 30 -28.31 -52.17 41.00
CA LEU A 30 -29.44 -52.18 41.93
C LEU A 30 -30.62 -53.05 41.46
N ILE A 31 -30.83 -53.20 40.16
CA ILE A 31 -31.99 -53.90 39.57
C ILE A 31 -31.66 -55.37 39.19
N GLY A 32 -30.38 -55.76 39.23
CA GLY A 32 -29.96 -57.15 38.99
C GLY A 32 -29.94 -57.57 37.51
N ILE A 33 -30.00 -56.63 36.56
CA ILE A 33 -29.98 -56.89 35.11
C ILE A 33 -28.60 -56.52 34.55
N TYR A 34 -27.56 -57.20 35.04
CA TYR A 34 -26.16 -56.84 34.80
C TYR A 34 -25.75 -56.98 33.33
N ASP A 35 -26.23 -58.03 32.64
CA ASP A 35 -25.82 -58.36 31.27
C ASP A 35 -26.37 -57.39 30.21
N VAL A 36 -27.63 -56.98 30.34
CA VAL A 36 -28.25 -56.02 29.41
C VAL A 36 -27.62 -54.63 29.58
N ILE A 37 -27.23 -54.28 30.80
CA ILE A 37 -26.68 -52.97 31.13
C ILE A 37 -25.22 -52.88 30.72
N THR A 38 -24.43 -53.94 30.89
CA THR A 38 -23.07 -54.01 30.32
C THR A 38 -23.07 -53.98 28.79
N LEU A 39 -24.04 -54.63 28.13
CA LEU A 39 -24.21 -54.53 26.67
C LEU A 39 -24.54 -53.11 26.22
N ALA A 40 -25.48 -52.44 26.90
CA ALA A 40 -25.85 -51.06 26.61
C ALA A 40 -24.67 -50.10 26.84
N VAL A 41 -23.95 -50.25 27.96
CA VAL A 41 -22.75 -49.46 28.27
C VAL A 41 -21.68 -49.62 27.19
N ASN A 42 -21.41 -50.84 26.74
CA ASN A 42 -20.43 -51.09 25.67
C ASN A 42 -20.86 -50.50 24.33
N ALA A 43 -22.13 -50.60 23.94
CA ALA A 43 -22.65 -50.02 22.71
C ALA A 43 -22.51 -48.49 22.70
N VAL A 44 -22.80 -47.84 23.83
CA VAL A 44 -22.68 -46.38 23.93
C VAL A 44 -21.20 -45.95 24.00
N LEU A 45 -20.33 -46.72 24.67
CA LEU A 45 -18.87 -46.48 24.64
C LEU A 45 -18.29 -46.61 23.23
N MET A 46 -18.71 -47.60 22.43
CA MET A 46 -18.32 -47.71 21.02
C MET A 46 -18.82 -46.52 20.19
N LEU A 47 -20.05 -46.07 20.42
CA LEU A 47 -20.60 -44.89 19.75
C LEU A 47 -19.79 -43.63 20.06
N LEU A 48 -19.40 -43.40 21.34
CA LEU A 48 -18.53 -42.28 21.68
C LEU A 48 -17.12 -42.42 21.14
N ALA A 49 -16.52 -43.60 21.24
CA ALA A 49 -15.19 -43.84 20.68
C ALA A 49 -15.19 -43.49 19.18
N THR A 50 -16.25 -43.88 18.47
CA THR A 50 -16.44 -43.56 17.04
C THR A 50 -16.68 -42.05 16.83
N LEU A 51 -17.51 -41.42 17.64
CA LEU A 51 -17.78 -39.97 17.58
C LEU A 51 -16.53 -39.14 17.84
N ILE A 52 -15.71 -39.50 18.84
CA ILE A 52 -14.44 -38.88 19.18
C ILE A 52 -13.42 -39.12 18.05
N ALA A 53 -13.32 -40.36 17.55
CA ALA A 53 -12.43 -40.73 16.46
C ALA A 53 -12.74 -39.99 15.16
N ILE A 54 -14.00 -39.61 14.90
CA ILE A 54 -14.39 -38.83 13.72
C ILE A 54 -14.27 -37.32 13.99
N SER A 55 -14.71 -36.83 15.17
CA SER A 55 -14.79 -35.40 15.46
C SER A 55 -13.43 -34.72 15.70
N LEU A 56 -12.47 -35.40 16.34
CA LEU A 56 -11.14 -34.84 16.61
C LEU A 56 -10.35 -34.56 15.32
N PRO A 57 -10.24 -35.52 14.37
CA PRO A 57 -9.59 -35.26 13.09
C PRO A 57 -10.28 -34.17 12.28
N LEU A 58 -11.62 -34.12 12.27
CA LEU A 58 -12.38 -33.05 11.59
C LEU A 58 -12.11 -31.67 12.20
N TYR A 59 -12.10 -31.56 13.53
CA TYR A 59 -11.76 -30.32 14.23
C TYR A 59 -10.31 -29.90 13.98
N ALA A 60 -9.36 -30.84 14.06
CA ALA A 60 -7.95 -30.57 13.78
C ALA A 60 -7.74 -30.13 12.32
N SER A 61 -8.41 -30.77 11.36
CA SER A 61 -8.37 -30.40 9.95
C SER A 61 -8.96 -29.01 9.72
N ALA A 62 -10.13 -28.70 10.30
CA ALA A 62 -10.75 -27.38 10.18
C ALA A 62 -9.85 -26.27 10.77
N LYS A 63 -9.22 -26.53 11.92
CA LYS A 63 -8.32 -25.58 12.57
C LYS A 63 -7.02 -25.38 11.77
N ASN A 64 -6.48 -26.44 11.17
CA ASN A 64 -5.30 -26.34 10.29
C ASN A 64 -5.62 -25.60 9.00
N GLU A 65 -6.78 -25.86 8.41
CA GLU A 65 -7.26 -25.16 7.21
C GLU A 65 -7.49 -23.67 7.47
N GLN A 66 -8.03 -23.33 8.65
CA GLN A 66 -8.19 -21.94 9.06
C GLN A 66 -6.84 -21.26 9.24
N LYS A 67 -5.89 -21.89 9.95
CA LYS A 67 -4.52 -21.36 10.07
C LYS A 67 -3.82 -21.19 8.71
N ARG A 68 -4.07 -22.08 7.74
CA ARG A 68 -3.52 -21.98 6.39
C ARG A 68 -4.07 -20.75 5.69
N ARG A 69 -5.40 -20.58 5.69
CA ARG A 69 -6.07 -19.41 5.10
C ARG A 69 -5.63 -18.10 5.74
N ASP A 70 -5.48 -18.05 7.06
CA ASP A 70 -5.02 -16.85 7.76
C ASP A 70 -3.59 -16.45 7.31
N LYS A 71 -2.68 -17.43 7.18
CA LYS A 71 -1.33 -17.20 6.67
C LYS A 71 -1.29 -16.79 5.19
N GLU A 72 -2.15 -17.37 4.37
CA GLU A 72 -2.27 -16.98 2.96
C GLU A 72 -2.78 -15.54 2.83
N HIS A 73 -3.81 -15.17 3.60
CA HIS A 73 -4.31 -13.80 3.65
C HIS A 73 -3.25 -12.81 4.12
N GLU A 74 -2.49 -13.14 5.16
CA GLU A 74 -1.36 -12.35 5.63
C GLU A 74 -0.31 -12.12 4.52
N MET A 75 0.09 -13.20 3.83
CA MET A 75 1.09 -13.12 2.77
C MET A 75 0.61 -12.29 1.57
N ILE A 76 -0.67 -12.44 1.20
CA ILE A 76 -1.30 -11.64 0.15
C ILE A 76 -1.31 -10.16 0.56
N TYR A 77 -1.76 -9.85 1.77
CA TYR A 77 -1.86 -8.48 2.26
C TYR A 77 -0.50 -7.78 2.30
N VAL A 78 0.52 -8.45 2.83
CA VAL A 78 1.90 -7.96 2.87
C VAL A 78 2.45 -7.72 1.46
N SER A 79 2.28 -8.68 0.56
CA SER A 79 2.78 -8.59 -0.82
C SER A 79 2.13 -7.45 -1.59
N VAL A 80 0.80 -7.33 -1.48
CA VAL A 80 0.02 -6.28 -2.14
C VAL A 80 0.40 -4.91 -1.59
N SER A 81 0.42 -4.75 -0.27
CA SER A 81 0.76 -3.46 0.36
C SER A 81 2.17 -3.02 -0.01
N ARG A 82 3.12 -3.97 -0.07
CA ARG A 82 4.49 -3.67 -0.48
C ARG A 82 4.58 -3.22 -1.93
N TYR A 83 3.91 -3.94 -2.83
CA TYR A 83 3.91 -3.62 -4.26
C TYR A 83 3.27 -2.24 -4.50
N VAL A 84 2.08 -2.02 -3.96
CA VAL A 84 1.36 -0.74 -4.07
C VAL A 84 2.16 0.42 -3.46
N GLY A 85 2.76 0.21 -2.29
CA GLY A 85 3.58 1.21 -1.63
C GLY A 85 4.85 1.55 -2.41
N GLY A 86 5.41 0.60 -3.17
CA GLY A 86 6.53 0.85 -4.08
C GLY A 86 6.14 1.77 -5.23
N GLU A 87 5.07 1.45 -5.95
CA GLU A 87 4.57 2.25 -7.08
C GLU A 87 4.25 3.69 -6.68
N ILE A 88 3.62 3.87 -5.50
CA ILE A 88 3.34 5.20 -4.95
C ILE A 88 4.63 6.02 -4.76
N LEU A 89 5.73 5.39 -4.31
CA LEU A 89 7.00 6.08 -4.11
C LEU A 89 7.75 6.35 -5.41
N ASP A 90 7.70 5.42 -6.36
CA ASP A 90 8.31 5.63 -7.67
C ASP A 90 7.69 6.87 -8.34
N ASN A 91 6.37 7.03 -8.22
CA ASN A 91 5.68 8.26 -8.64
C ASN A 91 6.19 9.52 -7.90
N VAL A 92 6.41 9.45 -6.58
CA VAL A 92 6.96 10.59 -5.83
C VAL A 92 8.37 10.96 -6.31
N ILE A 93 9.23 9.97 -6.56
CA ILE A 93 10.60 10.18 -7.04
C ILE A 93 10.57 10.86 -8.42
N GLU A 94 9.74 10.36 -9.33
CA GLU A 94 9.62 10.92 -10.67
C GLU A 94 9.11 12.38 -10.63
N ILE A 95 8.11 12.67 -9.79
CA ILE A 95 7.63 14.04 -9.57
C ILE A 95 8.76 14.95 -9.06
N GLN A 96 9.56 14.48 -8.10
CA GLN A 96 10.69 15.26 -7.56
C GLN A 96 11.74 15.56 -8.61
N ASP A 97 12.06 14.60 -9.49
CA ASP A 97 13.02 14.79 -10.57
C ASP A 97 12.49 15.80 -11.61
N ILE A 98 11.21 15.72 -11.97
CA ILE A 98 10.58 16.69 -12.87
C ILE A 98 10.59 18.08 -12.25
N LEU A 99 10.22 18.23 -10.97
CA LEU A 99 10.25 19.52 -10.28
C LEU A 99 11.65 20.11 -10.21
N LYS A 100 12.67 19.28 -9.95
CA LYS A 100 14.08 19.73 -9.93
C LYS A 100 14.54 20.19 -11.31
N ASN A 101 14.10 19.55 -12.38
CA ASN A 101 14.38 20.00 -13.75
C ASN A 101 13.63 21.30 -14.08
N ASN A 102 12.42 21.44 -13.55
CA ASN A 102 11.62 22.66 -13.67
C ASN A 102 12.32 23.85 -13.00
N GLU A 103 12.78 23.67 -11.76
CA GLU A 103 13.52 24.67 -10.99
C GLU A 103 14.82 25.10 -11.72
N LYS A 104 15.57 24.14 -12.28
CA LYS A 104 16.76 24.45 -13.09
C LYS A 104 16.42 25.28 -14.33
N SER A 105 15.32 24.96 -15.00
CA SER A 105 14.88 25.67 -16.21
C SER A 105 14.47 27.11 -15.89
N LEU A 106 13.74 27.31 -14.79
CA LEU A 106 13.40 28.64 -14.29
C LEU A 106 14.64 29.42 -13.85
N GLY A 107 15.58 28.78 -13.14
CA GLY A 107 16.83 29.41 -12.75
C GLY A 107 17.74 29.77 -13.93
N GLN A 108 17.63 29.07 -15.07
CA GLN A 108 18.29 29.44 -16.32
C GLN A 108 17.62 30.66 -16.98
N LEU A 109 16.29 30.72 -16.96
CA LEU A 109 15.52 31.89 -17.42
C LEU A 109 15.94 33.17 -16.68
N ASP A 110 16.08 33.08 -15.35
CA ASP A 110 16.51 34.21 -14.51
C ASP A 110 17.96 34.64 -14.78
N LYS A 111 18.82 33.69 -15.17
CA LYS A 111 20.24 33.93 -15.50
C LYS A 111 20.45 34.45 -16.92
N GLN A 112 19.57 34.14 -17.86
CA GLN A 112 19.60 34.64 -19.25
C GLN A 112 19.15 36.11 -19.36
N ASN A 113 19.54 36.95 -18.40
CA ASN A 113 18.97 38.26 -18.14
C ASN A 113 19.35 39.37 -19.17
N LEU A 114 19.35 39.07 -20.47
CA LEU A 114 19.60 40.06 -21.51
C LEU A 114 18.57 39.91 -22.64
N SER A 115 17.70 40.92 -22.75
CA SER A 115 16.79 41.30 -23.86
C SER A 115 15.32 40.83 -23.92
N MET A 116 14.83 39.95 -23.05
CA MET A 116 13.40 39.54 -23.09
C MET A 116 12.46 40.49 -22.34
N SER A 117 11.28 40.77 -22.92
CA SER A 117 10.24 41.57 -22.24
C SER A 117 9.62 40.79 -21.08
N GLU A 118 9.05 41.50 -20.10
CA GLU A 118 8.36 40.90 -18.94
C GLU A 118 7.24 39.93 -19.36
N ARG A 119 6.58 40.23 -20.48
CA ARG A 119 5.54 39.38 -21.07
C ARG A 119 6.12 38.08 -21.63
N ASP A 120 7.25 38.17 -22.33
CA ASP A 120 7.91 36.99 -22.89
C ASP A 120 8.45 36.08 -21.77
N LYS A 121 8.95 36.66 -20.68
CA LYS A 121 9.32 35.90 -19.47
C LYS A 121 8.14 35.09 -18.94
N LYS A 122 6.95 35.70 -18.81
CA LYS A 122 5.73 35.01 -18.36
C LYS A 122 5.26 33.92 -19.32
N ILE A 123 5.41 34.13 -20.63
CA ILE A 123 5.12 33.11 -21.64
C ILE A 123 6.07 31.91 -21.51
N VAL A 124 7.37 32.15 -21.30
CA VAL A 124 8.34 31.07 -21.10
C VAL A 124 8.08 30.33 -19.78
N THR A 125 7.81 31.04 -18.68
CA THR A 125 7.42 30.43 -17.40
C THR A 125 6.18 29.55 -17.56
N ALA A 126 5.13 30.04 -18.22
CA ALA A 126 3.93 29.25 -18.50
C ALA A 126 4.24 28.02 -19.37
N SER A 127 5.16 28.14 -20.35
CA SER A 127 5.58 27.04 -21.23
C SER A 127 6.35 25.95 -20.48
N ILE A 128 7.26 26.36 -19.59
CA ILE A 128 8.01 25.48 -18.70
C ILE A 128 7.04 24.68 -17.81
N TRP A 129 6.12 25.37 -17.13
CA TRP A 129 5.13 24.72 -16.28
C TRP A 129 4.09 23.89 -17.04
N LYS A 130 3.70 24.29 -18.26
CA LYS A 130 2.83 23.49 -19.13
C LYS A 130 3.50 22.16 -19.45
N THR A 131 4.76 22.21 -19.87
CA THR A 131 5.55 21.03 -20.24
C THR A 131 5.75 20.11 -19.03
N ALA A 132 6.15 20.68 -17.87
CA ALA A 132 6.26 19.92 -16.63
C ALA A 132 4.93 19.25 -16.25
N SER A 133 3.81 19.97 -16.37
CA SER A 133 2.49 19.42 -16.07
C SER A 133 2.07 18.30 -17.03
N GLU A 134 2.38 18.44 -18.32
CA GLU A 134 2.15 17.39 -19.33
C GLU A 134 2.94 16.12 -19.03
N ILE A 135 4.22 16.26 -18.69
CA ILE A 135 5.07 15.13 -18.30
C ILE A 135 4.52 14.49 -17.03
N LEU A 136 4.22 15.28 -15.98
CA LEU A 136 3.67 14.78 -14.71
C LEU A 136 2.35 14.02 -14.91
N VAL A 137 1.46 14.48 -15.81
CA VAL A 137 0.22 13.74 -16.12
C VAL A 137 0.51 12.38 -16.75
N GLY A 138 1.56 12.30 -17.57
CA GLY A 138 2.06 11.07 -18.19
C GLY A 138 2.72 10.12 -17.18
N SER A 139 3.54 10.66 -16.28
CA SER A 139 4.21 9.94 -15.20
C SER A 139 3.23 9.39 -14.16
N LEU A 140 2.22 10.18 -13.78
CA LEU A 140 1.09 9.76 -12.94
C LEU A 140 0.10 8.84 -13.70
N GLN A 141 0.48 8.32 -14.87
CA GLN A 141 -0.19 7.15 -15.41
C GLN A 141 0.34 5.92 -14.70
N ASP A 142 -0.47 5.44 -13.79
CA ASP A 142 -0.40 4.06 -13.36
C ASP A 142 -0.51 3.10 -14.54
N LYS A 143 0.63 2.70 -15.10
CA LYS A 143 0.69 1.56 -16.01
C LYS A 143 0.16 0.28 -15.35
N HIS A 144 0.12 0.24 -14.02
CA HIS A 144 -0.29 -0.94 -13.23
C HIS A 144 -1.46 -0.74 -12.25
N HIS A 145 -1.80 0.45 -11.74
CA HIS A 145 -2.98 0.62 -10.85
C HIS A 145 -4.30 0.32 -11.51
N ASN A 146 -4.52 0.69 -12.78
CA ASN A 146 -5.77 0.28 -13.44
C ASN A 146 -5.84 -1.26 -13.48
N ASN A 147 -4.71 -1.93 -13.68
CA ASN A 147 -4.61 -3.39 -13.56
C ASN A 147 -4.75 -3.89 -12.11
N MET A 148 -4.28 -3.17 -11.09
CA MET A 148 -4.42 -3.55 -9.67
C MET A 148 -5.85 -3.36 -9.14
N VAL A 149 -6.51 -2.28 -9.54
CA VAL A 149 -7.91 -2.00 -9.23
C VAL A 149 -8.79 -3.00 -9.98
N MET A 150 -8.55 -3.20 -11.29
CA MET A 150 -9.32 -4.16 -12.10
C MET A 150 -9.05 -5.62 -11.73
N SER A 151 -7.87 -5.97 -11.21
CA SER A 151 -7.59 -7.31 -10.65
C SER A 151 -8.12 -7.50 -9.22
N GLY A 152 -8.70 -6.46 -8.62
CA GLY A 152 -9.21 -6.49 -7.25
C GLY A 152 -8.11 -6.63 -6.19
N LEU A 153 -6.83 -6.44 -6.52
CA LEU A 153 -5.72 -6.52 -5.56
C LEU A 153 -5.89 -5.47 -4.46
N VAL A 154 -6.30 -4.25 -4.81
CA VAL A 154 -6.59 -3.19 -3.84
C VAL A 154 -7.82 -3.53 -2.97
N ALA A 155 -8.80 -4.26 -3.52
CA ALA A 155 -9.97 -4.72 -2.76
C ALA A 155 -9.65 -5.86 -1.77
N LYS A 156 -8.49 -6.53 -1.93
CA LYS A 156 -7.99 -7.53 -0.98
C LYS A 156 -7.22 -6.91 0.19
N ILE A 157 -6.97 -5.60 0.16
CA ILE A 157 -6.37 -4.90 1.29
C ILE A 157 -7.46 -4.70 2.35
N PRO A 158 -7.23 -5.16 3.60
CA PRO A 158 -8.17 -4.98 4.71
C PRO A 158 -8.55 -3.50 4.88
N ASP A 159 -9.73 -3.26 5.42
CA ASP A 159 -10.18 -1.91 5.73
C ASP A 159 -9.58 -1.42 7.07
N ASP A 160 -8.26 -1.29 7.06
CA ASP A 160 -7.45 -0.87 8.22
C ASP A 160 -6.69 0.43 7.92
N ALA A 161 -5.82 0.85 8.84
CA ALA A 161 -5.08 2.10 8.70
C ALA A 161 -4.21 2.15 7.43
N VAL A 162 -3.64 1.02 7.01
CA VAL A 162 -2.76 0.93 5.83
C VAL A 162 -3.59 0.93 4.56
N GLY A 163 -4.65 0.11 4.51
CA GLY A 163 -5.58 0.10 3.38
C GLY A 163 -6.21 1.45 3.12
N ASN A 164 -6.63 2.16 4.17
CA ASN A 164 -7.17 3.50 4.05
C ASN A 164 -6.13 4.54 3.64
N GLY A 165 -4.89 4.45 4.15
CA GLY A 165 -3.79 5.33 3.72
C GLY A 165 -3.47 5.18 2.22
N ILE A 166 -3.48 3.95 1.71
CA ILE A 166 -3.29 3.66 0.29
C ILE A 166 -4.40 4.29 -0.55
N ARG A 167 -5.67 4.08 -0.19
CA ARG A 167 -6.82 4.64 -0.93
C ARG A 167 -6.82 6.16 -0.94
N ASP A 168 -6.57 6.78 0.22
CA ASP A 168 -6.47 8.24 0.36
C ASP A 168 -5.33 8.82 -0.49
N THR A 169 -4.18 8.13 -0.55
CA THR A 169 -3.05 8.56 -1.39
C THR A 169 -3.38 8.48 -2.88
N TYR A 170 -4.08 7.42 -3.33
CA TYR A 170 -4.55 7.32 -4.71
C TYR A 170 -5.58 8.40 -5.06
N GLN A 171 -6.50 8.72 -4.14
CA GLN A 171 -7.46 9.80 -4.35
C GLN A 171 -6.75 11.16 -4.51
N LYS A 172 -5.72 11.44 -3.71
CA LYS A 172 -4.90 12.65 -3.84
C LYS A 172 -4.11 12.68 -5.15
N MET A 173 -3.63 11.52 -5.61
CA MET A 173 -2.97 11.40 -6.91
C MET A 173 -3.92 11.71 -8.08
N ASP A 174 -5.16 11.21 -8.02
CA ASP A 174 -6.19 11.53 -9.01
C ASP A 174 -6.55 13.02 -9.01
N ASN A 175 -6.66 13.63 -7.83
CA ASN A 175 -6.87 15.08 -7.70
C ASN A 175 -5.71 15.88 -8.31
N LEU A 176 -4.46 15.51 -8.01
CA LEU A 176 -3.27 16.10 -8.62
C LEU A 176 -3.30 15.96 -10.15
N LYS A 177 -3.66 14.80 -10.68
CA LYS A 177 -3.76 14.56 -12.12
C LYS A 177 -4.81 15.45 -12.78
N LYS A 178 -5.98 15.61 -12.16
CA LYS A 178 -7.04 16.53 -12.62
C LYS A 178 -6.53 17.98 -12.61
N ARG A 179 -5.84 18.40 -11.55
CA ARG A 179 -5.23 19.73 -11.44
C ARG A 179 -4.24 19.99 -12.57
N LEU A 180 -3.29 19.06 -12.77
CA LEU A 180 -2.26 19.19 -13.80
C LEU A 180 -2.88 19.28 -15.20
N LYS A 181 -3.87 18.45 -15.53
CA LYS A 181 -4.61 18.53 -16.81
C LYS A 181 -5.27 19.90 -17.00
N SER A 182 -5.95 20.40 -15.97
CA SER A 182 -6.61 21.72 -16.02
C SER A 182 -5.59 22.84 -16.27
N ILE A 183 -4.43 22.75 -15.64
CA ILE A 183 -3.39 23.77 -15.75
C ILE A 183 -2.62 23.68 -17.06
N THR A 184 -2.35 22.49 -17.58
CA THR A 184 -1.84 22.29 -18.94
C THR A 184 -2.73 23.00 -19.98
N MET A 185 -4.06 22.85 -19.87
CA MET A 185 -5.00 23.53 -20.77
C MET A 185 -4.92 25.05 -20.59
N PHE A 186 -4.97 25.52 -19.34
CA PHE A 186 -4.90 26.95 -19.02
C PHE A 186 -3.61 27.61 -19.54
N PHE A 187 -2.44 27.03 -19.26
CA PHE A 187 -1.17 27.53 -19.77
C PHE A 187 -1.08 27.42 -21.29
N GLY A 188 -1.65 26.38 -21.90
CA GLY A 188 -1.77 26.27 -23.35
C GLY A 188 -2.50 27.46 -23.96
N MET A 189 -3.63 27.88 -23.36
CA MET A 189 -4.39 29.06 -23.79
C MET A 189 -3.60 30.37 -23.61
N LEU A 190 -2.77 30.47 -22.58
CA LEU A 190 -1.92 31.65 -22.36
C LEU A 190 -0.79 31.76 -23.39
N ILE A 191 -0.16 30.64 -23.75
CA ILE A 191 0.96 30.59 -24.68
C ILE A 191 0.48 30.76 -26.13
N SER A 192 -0.64 30.14 -26.49
CA SER A 192 -1.22 30.19 -27.83
C SER A 192 -2.70 30.61 -27.74
N PRO A 193 -2.97 31.93 -27.56
CA PRO A 193 -4.32 32.42 -27.43
C PRO A 193 -5.09 32.28 -28.76
N GLN A 194 -6.37 31.96 -28.66
CA GLN A 194 -7.25 31.90 -29.82
C GLN A 194 -7.42 33.27 -30.48
N VAL A 195 -7.72 33.26 -31.78
CA VAL A 195 -8.01 34.47 -32.55
C VAL A 195 -9.17 35.24 -31.91
N GLY A 196 -8.99 36.54 -31.69
CA GLY A 196 -10.01 37.42 -31.09
C GLY A 196 -9.92 37.60 -29.58
N VAL A 197 -9.01 36.91 -28.88
CA VAL A 197 -8.76 37.16 -27.45
C VAL A 197 -8.01 38.48 -27.28
N SER A 198 -8.54 39.38 -26.42
CA SER A 198 -7.95 40.70 -26.22
C SER A 198 -6.61 40.62 -25.46
N LYS A 199 -5.68 41.50 -25.85
CA LYS A 199 -4.38 41.63 -25.16
C LYS A 199 -4.56 41.95 -23.67
N THR A 200 -5.49 42.84 -23.34
CA THR A 200 -5.80 43.24 -21.96
C THR A 200 -6.28 42.06 -21.11
N PHE A 201 -7.09 41.17 -21.68
CA PHE A 201 -7.53 39.96 -20.99
C PHE A 201 -6.35 39.01 -20.72
N LEU A 202 -5.49 38.78 -21.73
CA LEU A 202 -4.31 37.92 -21.54
C LEU A 202 -3.36 38.49 -20.48
N ASP A 203 -3.10 39.80 -20.52
CA ASP A 203 -2.22 40.45 -19.56
C ASP A 203 -2.81 40.36 -18.13
N TYR A 204 -4.14 40.47 -17.97
CA TYR A 204 -4.81 40.19 -16.69
C TYR A 204 -4.59 38.76 -16.22
N GLN A 205 -4.76 37.76 -17.10
CA GLN A 205 -4.58 36.35 -16.75
C GLN A 205 -3.12 36.04 -16.38
N PHE A 206 -2.15 36.61 -17.11
CA PHE A 206 -0.73 36.49 -16.79
C PHE A 206 -0.35 37.12 -15.46
N ASN A 207 -0.98 38.25 -15.09
CA ASN A 207 -0.64 38.99 -13.88
C ASN A 207 -1.32 38.45 -12.62
N THR A 208 -2.46 37.75 -12.77
CA THR A 208 -3.25 37.28 -11.62
C THR A 208 -3.30 35.76 -11.53
N LYS A 209 -3.67 35.07 -12.63
CA LYS A 209 -4.00 33.64 -12.61
C LYS A 209 -2.83 32.71 -12.87
N LEU A 210 -1.76 33.17 -13.53
CA LEU A 210 -0.56 32.36 -13.75
C LEU A 210 0.05 31.88 -12.43
N GLN A 211 0.34 32.81 -11.51
CA GLN A 211 0.97 32.49 -10.24
C GLN A 211 0.04 31.69 -9.32
N GLU A 212 -1.25 32.05 -9.27
CA GLU A 212 -2.27 31.28 -8.54
C GLU A 212 -2.32 29.82 -9.01
N GLY A 213 -2.25 29.58 -10.32
CA GLY A 213 -2.24 28.24 -10.90
C GLY A 213 -0.98 27.45 -10.51
N ILE A 214 0.20 28.06 -10.61
CA ILE A 214 1.47 27.44 -10.20
C ILE A 214 1.42 27.02 -8.74
N THR A 215 1.04 27.94 -7.84
CA THR A 215 0.95 27.67 -6.40
C THR A 215 -0.07 26.57 -6.08
N ALA A 216 -1.19 26.50 -6.80
CA ALA A 216 -2.16 25.43 -6.62
C ALA A 216 -1.60 24.05 -6.99
N VAL A 217 -0.81 23.94 -8.07
CA VAL A 217 -0.14 22.68 -8.44
C VAL A 217 0.91 22.28 -7.41
N GLU A 218 1.75 23.22 -6.99
CA GLU A 218 2.76 22.97 -5.97
C GLU A 218 2.13 22.47 -4.65
N LEU A 219 1.00 23.04 -4.26
CA LEU A 219 0.23 22.59 -3.09
C LEU A 219 -0.31 21.17 -3.28
N ASP A 220 -0.95 20.87 -4.42
CA ASP A 220 -1.50 19.53 -4.68
C ASP A 220 -0.39 18.47 -4.77
N ILE A 221 0.79 18.82 -5.33
CA ILE A 221 1.98 17.94 -5.33
C ILE A 221 2.45 17.66 -3.90
N LYS A 222 2.52 18.70 -3.05
CA LYS A 222 2.90 18.56 -1.66
C LYS A 222 1.92 17.67 -0.91
N ILE A 223 0.62 17.89 -1.06
CA ILE A 223 -0.43 17.08 -0.43
C ILE A 223 -0.30 15.61 -0.81
N PHE A 224 -0.07 15.31 -2.10
CA PHE A 224 0.16 13.96 -2.56
C PHE A 224 1.44 13.36 -1.95
N SER A 225 2.56 14.08 -2.00
CA SER A 225 3.86 13.63 -1.50
C SER A 225 3.84 13.33 0.00
N ASP A 226 3.22 14.21 0.80
CA ASP A 226 3.07 14.02 2.25
C ASP A 226 2.21 12.79 2.56
N SER A 227 1.15 12.55 1.78
CA SER A 227 0.30 11.37 1.91
C SER A 227 1.04 10.08 1.56
N ALA A 228 1.81 10.10 0.48
CA ALA A 228 2.62 8.97 0.03
C ALA A 228 3.68 8.59 1.08
N GLU A 229 4.37 9.58 1.66
CA GLU A 229 5.36 9.34 2.70
C GLU A 229 4.73 8.80 4.00
N LYS A 230 3.55 9.30 4.39
CA LYS A 230 2.79 8.75 5.52
C LYS A 230 2.41 7.29 5.26
N THR A 231 1.85 7.01 4.09
CA THR A 231 1.44 5.65 3.69
C THR A 231 2.62 4.69 3.67
N ARG A 232 3.78 5.12 3.17
CA ARG A 232 5.04 4.35 3.23
C ARG A 232 5.40 3.99 4.67
N LYS A 233 5.35 4.95 5.60
CA LYS A 233 5.67 4.69 7.01
C LYS A 233 4.72 3.66 7.61
N ASP A 234 3.43 3.74 7.29
CA ASP A 234 2.44 2.81 7.82
C ASP A 234 2.58 1.40 7.22
N ILE A 235 2.87 1.29 5.91
CA ILE A 235 3.22 0.00 5.28
C ILE A 235 4.51 -0.56 5.91
N ASN A 236 5.54 0.25 6.13
CA ASN A 236 6.79 -0.22 6.76
C ASN A 236 6.58 -0.69 8.21
N LYS A 237 5.63 -0.10 8.97
CA LYS A 237 5.25 -0.61 10.29
C LYS A 237 4.59 -1.99 10.17
N LEU A 238 3.67 -2.15 9.22
CA LEU A 238 3.01 -3.41 8.92
C LEU A 238 4.02 -4.51 8.58
N LEU A 239 4.96 -4.23 7.68
CA LEU A 239 6.00 -5.19 7.27
C LEU A 239 6.84 -5.66 8.46
N LYS A 240 7.18 -4.77 9.39
CA LYS A 240 7.89 -5.12 10.62
C LYS A 240 7.07 -6.04 11.54
N GLN A 241 5.76 -5.78 11.68
CA GLN A 241 4.88 -6.63 12.51
C GLN A 241 4.84 -8.07 12.00
N TYR A 242 4.91 -8.26 10.68
CA TYR A 242 4.94 -9.57 10.04
C TYR A 242 6.36 -10.15 9.85
N GLY A 243 7.37 -9.60 10.54
CA GLY A 243 8.75 -10.11 10.50
C GLY A 243 9.42 -9.98 9.14
N LYS A 244 8.93 -9.10 8.26
CA LYS A 244 9.55 -8.82 6.96
C LYS A 244 10.51 -7.63 7.11
N GLU A 245 11.80 -7.89 6.94
CA GLU A 245 12.85 -6.85 7.08
C GLU A 245 12.94 -5.89 5.88
N ILE A 246 12.28 -6.21 4.77
CA ILE A 246 12.43 -5.43 3.54
C ILE A 246 11.57 -4.18 3.61
N LYS A 247 12.21 -3.05 3.90
CA LYS A 247 11.56 -1.72 3.91
C LYS A 247 11.36 -1.22 2.49
N ILE A 248 10.28 -0.47 2.29
CA ILE A 248 10.15 0.40 1.13
C ILE A 248 10.98 1.66 1.40
N ILE A 249 12.06 1.81 0.64
CA ILE A 249 13.06 2.87 0.78
C ILE A 249 12.75 3.92 -0.28
N ALA A 250 12.52 5.16 0.14
CA ALA A 250 12.60 6.29 -0.77
C ALA A 250 14.09 6.54 -1.05
N TYR A 251 14.49 6.70 -2.32
CA TYR A 251 15.85 7.09 -2.63
C TYR A 251 16.12 8.47 -2.01
N GLU A 252 16.92 8.52 -0.94
CA GLU A 252 17.48 9.78 -0.47
C GLU A 252 18.39 10.32 -1.56
N LYS A 253 18.26 11.61 -1.89
CA LYS A 253 19.21 12.32 -2.74
C LYS A 253 20.61 11.99 -2.22
N VAL A 254 21.36 11.21 -3.00
CA VAL A 254 22.81 11.08 -2.82
C VAL A 254 23.36 12.48 -3.07
N HIS A 255 23.52 13.25 -1.99
CA HIS A 255 24.47 14.35 -2.01
C HIS A 255 25.81 13.67 -2.22
N ASN A 256 26.33 13.76 -3.44
CA ASN A 256 27.74 13.54 -3.70
C ASN A 256 28.52 14.51 -2.81
N SER A 257 28.85 14.09 -1.60
CA SER A 257 30.07 14.54 -0.94
C SER A 257 31.21 13.81 -1.64
N GLU A 258 31.52 14.25 -2.86
CA GLU A 258 32.90 14.16 -3.34
C GLU A 258 33.75 15.03 -2.41
N LYS A 259 34.18 14.44 -1.29
CA LYS A 259 35.39 14.84 -0.60
C LYS A 259 36.28 13.61 -0.55
N GLY A 260 37.34 13.73 -1.33
CA GLY A 260 38.30 12.70 -1.67
C GLY A 260 38.76 11.81 -0.52
N SER A 261 38.93 10.54 -0.86
CA SER A 261 40.13 9.83 -0.47
C SER A 261 40.54 8.90 -1.60
N ARG A 262 41.21 9.48 -2.61
CA ARG A 262 42.21 8.74 -3.38
C ARG A 262 43.30 8.37 -2.38
N LYS A 263 43.21 7.18 -1.78
CA LYS A 263 44.38 6.50 -1.24
C LYS A 263 44.82 5.48 -2.27
N THR A 264 45.82 5.92 -3.02
CA THR A 264 46.83 5.14 -3.71
C THR A 264 47.01 3.74 -3.13
N GLU A 265 46.71 2.73 -3.95
CA GLU A 265 47.31 1.42 -3.85
C GLU A 265 48.83 1.58 -3.90
N LYS A 266 49.51 1.36 -2.78
CA LYS A 266 50.91 0.96 -2.80
C LYS A 266 50.93 -0.56 -2.82
N SER A 267 51.14 -1.14 -4.00
CA SER A 267 51.60 -2.52 -4.12
C SER A 267 53.03 -2.60 -3.56
N SER A 268 53.17 -3.12 -2.34
CA SER A 268 54.45 -3.64 -1.88
C SER A 268 54.60 -5.06 -2.42
N ILE A 269 55.14 -5.18 -3.64
CA ILE A 269 55.76 -6.42 -4.10
C ILE A 269 57.13 -6.48 -3.41
N SER A 270 57.19 -7.30 -2.36
CA SER A 270 58.45 -7.73 -1.75
C SER A 270 59.00 -8.90 -2.56
N SER A 271 60.16 -8.70 -3.18
CA SER A 271 60.94 -9.76 -3.81
C SER A 271 62.12 -10.15 -2.92
N LYS A 272 62.28 -11.48 -2.74
CA LYS A 272 63.46 -12.26 -2.29
C LYS A 272 63.72 -12.41 -0.78
N LYS A 273 63.48 -13.63 -0.30
CA LYS A 273 64.56 -14.64 -0.14
C LYS A 273 64.02 -16.02 -0.50
#